data_AF-A0A2X2SVV5-F1
#
_entry.id   AF-A0A2X2SVV5-F1
#
_cell.length_a   1.000
_cell.length_b   1.000
_cell.length_c   1.000
_cell.angle_alpha   90.00
_cell.angle_beta   90.00
_cell.angle_gamma   90.00
#
_symmetry.space_group_name_H-M   'P 1'
#
loop_
_entity.id
_entity.type
_entity.pdbx_description
1 polymer ?
#
loop_
_entity_poly.entity_id
_entity_poly.type
_entity_poly.pdbx_seq_one_letter_code
_entity_poly.pdbx_strand_id
1 'polypeptide(L)'
;MKRIKINYLLIGIVTLLLAVALWPSIPGFNQAENRIAAIKARGVLRVSTISSPLTWTMINGKATGLDYELAKQFADYLGVKLLVVVRPNINALFDDLDNDNADLLAAGLVYNSRRSSDYQAGPTYYSVSQQMVYRVGSPRPKSLGGVKPSQLVLSSARPW
;
A
#
# COMPACT_ATOMS: atom_id res chain seq x y z
N MET A 1 45.60 44.80 6.82
CA MET A 1 44.26 44.63 7.42
C MET A 1 43.30 44.03 6.39
N LYS A 2 42.98 42.72 6.45
CA LYS A 2 41.90 42.06 5.66
C LYS A 2 41.60 40.59 6.01
N ARG A 3 42.14 40.04 7.13
CA ARG A 3 41.99 38.61 7.49
C ARG A 3 40.56 38.20 7.89
N ILE A 4 39.74 39.15 8.33
CA ILE A 4 38.40 38.88 8.87
C ILE A 4 37.40 38.42 7.78
N LYS A 5 37.45 38.97 6.55
CA LYS A 5 36.51 38.60 5.46
C LYS A 5 36.76 37.22 4.84
N ILE A 6 38.02 36.76 4.83
CA ILE A 6 38.42 35.45 4.29
C ILE A 6 37.93 34.31 5.19
N ASN A 7 37.92 34.51 6.52
CA ASN A 7 37.42 33.49 7.44
C ASN A 7 35.92 33.26 7.30
N TYR A 8 35.11 34.31 7.09
CA TYR A 8 33.67 34.14 6.86
C TYR A 8 33.35 33.46 5.53
N LEU A 9 34.17 33.72 4.50
CA LEU A 9 34.01 33.08 3.19
C LEU A 9 34.37 31.59 3.26
N LEU A 10 35.44 31.24 3.99
CA LEU A 10 35.80 29.84 4.28
C LEU A 10 34.74 29.13 5.13
N ILE A 11 34.23 29.76 6.19
CA ILE A 11 33.16 29.21 7.02
C ILE A 11 31.91 28.96 6.17
N GLY A 12 31.52 29.93 5.34
CA GLY A 12 30.38 29.81 4.42
C GLY A 12 30.51 28.62 3.46
N ILE A 13 31.69 28.45 2.84
CA ILE A 13 31.97 27.32 1.95
C ILE A 13 31.92 25.99 2.70
N VAL A 14 32.51 25.92 3.90
CA VAL A 14 32.50 24.70 4.72
C VAL A 14 31.09 24.34 5.16
N THR A 15 30.28 25.32 5.56
CA THR A 15 28.86 25.07 5.90
C THR A 15 28.04 24.62 4.68
N LEU A 16 28.31 25.17 3.49
CA LEU A 16 27.62 24.77 2.27
C LEU A 16 28.00 23.33 1.87
N LEU A 17 29.28 22.98 1.96
CA LEU A 17 29.77 21.62 1.68
C LEU A 17 29.20 20.60 2.67
N LEU A 18 29.13 20.95 3.96
CA LEU A 18 28.50 20.12 4.98
C LEU A 18 27.00 19.94 4.73
N ALA A 19 26.28 21.00 4.36
CA ALA A 19 24.86 20.93 4.03
C ALA A 19 24.61 20.02 2.82
N VAL A 20 25.44 20.12 1.78
CA VAL A 20 25.36 19.24 0.59
C VAL A 20 25.72 17.79 0.92
N ALA A 21 26.73 17.56 1.76
CA ALA A 21 27.14 16.22 2.16
C ALA A 21 26.11 15.51 3.07
N LEU A 22 25.39 16.28 3.90
CA LEU A 22 24.41 15.75 4.86
C LEU A 22 22.97 15.72 4.33
N TRP A 23 22.69 16.43 3.23
CA TRP A 23 21.38 16.44 2.57
C TRP A 23 20.81 15.05 2.24
N PRO A 24 21.59 14.06 1.74
CA PRO A 24 21.08 12.72 1.45
C PRO A 24 20.63 11.95 2.70
N SER A 25 21.12 12.34 3.89
CA SER A 25 20.81 11.72 5.18
C SER A 25 19.53 12.26 5.82
N ILE A 26 18.86 13.26 5.20
CA ILE A 26 17.59 13.79 5.68
C ILE A 26 16.51 12.70 5.53
N PRO A 27 15.85 12.26 6.62
CA PRO A 27 14.81 11.24 6.56
C PRO A 27 13.66 11.68 5.62
N GLY A 28 13.43 10.94 4.55
CA GLY A 28 12.28 11.12 3.65
C GLY A 28 12.60 11.61 2.24
N PHE A 29 13.79 12.19 1.98
CA PHE A 29 14.11 12.72 0.64
C PHE A 29 14.37 11.62 -0.42
N ASN A 30 14.82 10.42 0.01
CA ASN A 30 15.22 9.32 -0.89
C ASN A 30 14.53 7.97 -0.62
N GLN A 31 13.53 7.91 0.28
CA GLN A 31 12.99 6.60 0.72
C GLN A 31 12.29 5.81 -0.39
N ALA A 32 11.54 6.47 -1.28
CA ALA A 32 10.81 5.81 -2.36
C ALA A 32 11.75 5.25 -3.44
N GLU A 33 12.75 6.05 -3.86
CA GLU A 33 13.80 5.57 -4.79
C GLU A 33 14.58 4.40 -4.19
N ASN A 34 14.84 4.44 -2.88
CA ASN A 34 15.53 3.36 -2.18
C ASN A 34 14.67 2.06 -2.15
N ARG A 35 13.36 2.15 -1.92
CA ARG A 35 12.46 0.97 -1.96
C ARG A 35 12.39 0.32 -3.34
N ILE A 36 12.23 1.10 -4.41
CA ILE A 36 12.20 0.56 -5.77
C ILE A 36 13.55 -0.05 -6.15
N ALA A 37 14.66 0.60 -5.78
CA ALA A 37 16.00 0.06 -5.99
C ALA A 37 16.18 -1.28 -5.25
N ALA A 38 15.72 -1.39 -3.99
CA ALA A 38 15.78 -2.63 -3.22
C ALA A 38 14.96 -3.76 -3.86
N ILE A 39 13.75 -3.47 -4.35
CA ILE A 39 12.90 -4.44 -5.07
C ILE A 39 13.62 -4.92 -6.35
N LYS A 40 14.18 -4.00 -7.13
CA LYS A 40 14.94 -4.32 -8.35
C LYS A 40 16.19 -5.13 -8.07
N ALA A 41 16.97 -4.75 -7.05
CA ALA A 41 18.18 -5.47 -6.64
C ALA A 41 17.87 -6.89 -6.17
N ARG A 42 16.77 -7.07 -5.42
CA ARG A 42 16.27 -8.39 -5.01
C ARG A 42 15.67 -9.19 -6.17
N GLY A 43 15.20 -8.52 -7.22
CA GLY A 43 14.56 -9.14 -8.39
C GLY A 43 13.16 -9.70 -8.12
N VAL A 44 12.53 -9.32 -7.00
CA VAL A 44 11.19 -9.80 -6.59
C VAL A 44 10.37 -8.69 -5.94
N LEU A 45 9.17 -8.46 -6.49
CA LEU A 45 8.09 -7.68 -5.88
C LEU A 45 7.22 -8.61 -5.02
N ARG A 46 7.17 -8.36 -3.71
CA ARG A 46 6.38 -9.14 -2.74
C ARG A 46 5.05 -8.43 -2.50
N VAL A 47 3.95 -9.11 -2.78
CA VAL A 47 2.60 -8.57 -2.64
C VAL A 47 1.78 -9.44 -1.70
N SER A 48 1.24 -8.85 -0.64
CA SER A 48 0.29 -9.54 0.23
C SER A 48 -1.15 -9.22 -0.19
N THR A 49 -1.99 -10.26 -0.22
CA THR A 49 -3.40 -10.18 -0.66
C THR A 49 -4.31 -11.09 0.18
N ILE A 50 -5.62 -11.01 -0.04
CA ILE A 50 -6.60 -12.00 0.44
C ILE A 50 -7.18 -12.76 -0.74
N SER A 51 -7.67 -13.98 -0.51
CA SER A 51 -8.30 -14.78 -1.56
C SER A 51 -9.73 -14.32 -1.83
N SER A 52 -9.98 -13.82 -3.04
CA SER A 52 -11.32 -13.53 -3.57
C SER A 52 -11.27 -13.45 -5.10
N PRO A 53 -12.40 -13.67 -5.80
CA PRO A 53 -12.43 -13.53 -7.26
C PRO A 53 -11.97 -12.16 -7.78
N LEU A 54 -12.11 -11.09 -6.98
CA LEU A 54 -11.70 -9.75 -7.35
C LEU A 54 -10.20 -9.52 -7.14
N THR A 55 -9.62 -10.09 -6.09
CA THR A 55 -8.25 -9.80 -5.67
C THR A 55 -7.26 -10.80 -6.27
N TRP A 56 -7.33 -12.03 -5.79
CA TRP A 56 -6.52 -13.16 -6.21
C TRP A 56 -7.30 -14.45 -5.97
N THR A 57 -7.33 -15.31 -6.98
CA THR A 57 -7.85 -16.67 -6.87
C THR A 57 -7.13 -17.58 -7.87
N MET A 58 -7.21 -18.89 -7.66
CA MET A 58 -6.69 -19.90 -8.56
C MET A 58 -7.83 -20.59 -9.30
N ILE A 59 -7.84 -20.50 -10.63
CA ILE A 59 -8.79 -21.19 -11.49
C ILE A 59 -8.01 -22.06 -12.47
N ASN A 60 -8.26 -23.37 -12.46
CA ASN A 60 -7.58 -24.33 -13.35
C ASN A 60 -6.04 -24.22 -13.31
N GLY A 61 -5.48 -24.04 -12.12
CA GLY A 61 -4.03 -23.89 -11.93
C GLY A 61 -3.45 -22.53 -12.36
N LYS A 62 -4.28 -21.57 -12.76
CA LYS A 62 -3.86 -20.21 -13.12
C LYS A 62 -4.35 -19.20 -12.11
N ALA A 63 -3.45 -18.36 -11.63
CA ALA A 63 -3.79 -17.22 -10.79
C ALA A 63 -4.54 -16.18 -11.64
N THR A 64 -5.58 -15.59 -11.07
CA THR A 64 -6.39 -14.54 -11.68
C THR A 64 -6.97 -13.63 -10.61
N GLY A 65 -7.52 -12.50 -11.02
CA GLY A 65 -8.03 -11.44 -10.15
C GLY A 65 -7.52 -10.09 -10.60
N LEU A 66 -8.32 -9.04 -10.40
CA LEU A 66 -7.96 -7.68 -10.81
C LEU A 66 -6.65 -7.24 -10.14
N ASP A 67 -6.55 -7.40 -8.82
CA ASP A 67 -5.37 -6.99 -8.07
C ASP A 67 -4.13 -7.80 -8.45
N TYR A 68 -4.30 -9.11 -8.70
CA TYR A 68 -3.23 -9.96 -9.21
C TYR A 68 -2.68 -9.49 -10.57
N GLU A 69 -3.56 -9.23 -11.54
CA GLU A 69 -3.14 -8.83 -12.88
C GLU A 69 -2.47 -7.45 -12.87
N LEU A 70 -2.95 -6.52 -12.03
CA LEU A 70 -2.32 -5.21 -11.85
C LEU A 70 -0.95 -5.33 -11.18
N ALA A 71 -0.82 -6.14 -10.13
CA ALA A 71 0.46 -6.40 -9.47
C ALA A 71 1.46 -7.07 -10.42
N LYS A 72 0.99 -7.98 -11.27
CA LYS A 72 1.80 -8.66 -12.29
C LYS A 72 2.31 -7.67 -13.34
N GLN A 73 1.45 -6.83 -13.89
CA GLN A 73 1.86 -5.78 -14.83
C GLN A 73 2.86 -4.80 -14.21
N PHE A 74 2.70 -4.49 -12.92
CA PHE A 74 3.65 -3.63 -12.22
C PHE A 74 5.01 -4.32 -11.99
N ALA A 75 5.03 -5.60 -11.65
CA ALA A 75 6.27 -6.38 -11.55
C ALA A 75 6.98 -6.47 -12.92
N ASP A 76 6.23 -6.71 -14.00
CA ASP A 76 6.75 -6.74 -15.36
C ASP A 76 7.36 -5.38 -15.76
N TYR A 77 6.68 -4.28 -15.44
CA TYR A 77 7.20 -2.92 -15.65
C TYR A 77 8.52 -2.66 -14.90
N LEU A 78 8.67 -3.19 -13.69
CA LEU A 78 9.90 -3.09 -12.91
C LEU A 78 11.00 -4.05 -13.39
N GLY A 79 10.67 -5.05 -14.22
CA GLY A 79 11.58 -6.09 -14.67
C GLY A 79 11.89 -7.13 -13.59
N VAL A 80 10.96 -7.39 -12.67
CA VAL A 80 11.15 -8.30 -11.52
C VAL A 80 10.08 -9.40 -11.48
N LYS A 81 10.32 -10.47 -10.70
CA LYS A 81 9.30 -11.51 -10.48
C LYS A 81 8.24 -11.02 -9.50
N LEU A 82 7.00 -11.45 -9.70
CA LEU A 82 5.94 -11.27 -8.71
C LEU A 82 5.90 -12.46 -7.73
N LEU A 83 5.96 -12.17 -6.43
CA LEU A 83 5.63 -13.13 -5.37
C LEU A 83 4.35 -12.68 -4.67
N VAL A 84 3.30 -13.50 -4.73
CA VAL A 84 2.02 -13.23 -4.04
C VAL A 84 1.91 -14.08 -2.79
N VAL A 85 1.62 -13.45 -1.66
CA VAL A 85 1.36 -14.10 -0.38
C VAL A 85 -0.10 -13.88 0.01
N VAL A 86 -0.86 -14.97 0.12
CA VAL A 86 -2.28 -14.90 0.52
C VAL A 86 -2.38 -14.99 2.03
N ARG A 87 -3.03 -14.00 2.65
CA ARG A 87 -3.26 -13.93 4.10
C ARG A 87 -4.73 -14.17 4.46
N PRO A 88 -5.01 -14.64 5.69
CA PRO A 88 -6.37 -14.96 6.11
C PRO A 88 -7.26 -13.73 6.35
N ASN A 89 -6.68 -12.56 6.60
CA ASN A 89 -7.43 -11.34 6.89
C ASN A 89 -6.60 -10.07 6.57
N ILE A 90 -7.27 -8.91 6.61
CA ILE A 90 -6.66 -7.61 6.30
C ILE A 90 -5.56 -7.22 7.30
N ASN A 91 -5.71 -7.52 8.60
CA ASN A 91 -4.72 -7.13 9.61
C ASN A 91 -3.36 -7.79 9.33
N ALA A 92 -3.38 -9.08 8.98
CA ALA A 92 -2.18 -9.82 8.60
C ALA A 92 -1.48 -9.26 7.35
N LEU A 93 -2.18 -8.49 6.50
CA LEU A 93 -1.55 -7.78 5.38
C LEU A 93 -0.69 -6.61 5.87
N PHE A 94 -1.22 -5.84 6.83
CA PHE A 94 -0.50 -4.71 7.40
C PHE A 94 0.65 -5.18 8.28
N ASP A 95 0.47 -6.28 9.02
CA ASP A 95 1.58 -6.94 9.72
C ASP A 95 2.73 -7.30 8.76
N ASP A 96 2.42 -7.77 7.54
CA ASP A 96 3.47 -8.03 6.54
C ASP A 96 4.19 -6.77 6.08
N LEU A 97 3.46 -5.67 5.90
CA LEU A 97 4.04 -4.41 5.46
C LEU A 97 4.93 -3.79 6.56
N ASP A 98 4.49 -3.87 7.81
CA ASP A 98 5.21 -3.35 8.97
C ASP A 98 6.50 -4.13 9.27
N ASN A 99 6.47 -5.45 9.04
CA ASN A 99 7.61 -6.34 9.29
C ASN A 99 8.51 -6.54 8.05
N ASP A 100 8.37 -5.71 7.00
CA ASP A 100 9.10 -5.83 5.73
C ASP A 100 8.99 -7.21 5.08
N ASN A 101 7.85 -7.89 5.27
CA ASN A 101 7.51 -9.16 4.59
C ASN A 101 6.75 -8.93 3.27
N ALA A 102 6.22 -7.73 3.05
CA ALA A 102 5.59 -7.31 1.79
C ALA A 102 6.10 -5.92 1.36
N ASP A 103 6.14 -5.70 0.04
CA ASP A 103 6.48 -4.39 -0.53
C ASP A 103 5.21 -3.56 -0.85
N LEU A 104 4.09 -4.25 -1.08
CA LEU A 104 2.80 -3.70 -1.49
C LEU A 104 1.66 -4.59 -0.99
N LEU A 105 0.52 -3.98 -0.64
CA LEU A 105 -0.72 -4.69 -0.35
C LEU A 105 -1.72 -4.48 -1.49
N ALA A 106 -2.28 -5.58 -2.01
CA ALA A 106 -3.26 -5.54 -3.10
C ALA A 106 -4.44 -6.46 -2.77
N ALA A 107 -5.45 -5.92 -2.08
CA ALA A 107 -6.55 -6.69 -1.50
C ALA A 107 -7.90 -5.96 -1.56
N GLY A 108 -8.13 -5.15 -2.60
CA GLY A 108 -9.32 -4.32 -2.74
C GLY A 108 -9.52 -3.35 -1.57
N LEU A 109 -8.40 -2.83 -1.05
CA LEU A 109 -8.37 -1.95 0.11
C LEU A 109 -9.09 -0.64 -0.19
N VAL A 110 -10.03 -0.28 0.68
CA VAL A 110 -10.71 1.02 0.62
C VAL A 110 -9.88 2.03 1.37
N TYR A 111 -9.79 3.25 0.83
CA TYR A 111 -9.15 4.37 1.50
C TYR A 111 -9.70 4.56 2.92
N ASN A 112 -8.79 4.71 3.88
CA ASN A 112 -9.13 4.89 5.29
C ASN A 112 -8.20 5.96 5.88
N SER A 113 -8.79 7.05 6.36
CA SER A 113 -8.04 8.21 6.88
C SER A 113 -7.16 7.88 8.08
N ARG A 114 -7.55 6.91 8.93
CA ARG A 114 -6.71 6.48 10.06
C ARG A 114 -5.49 5.72 9.59
N ARG A 115 -5.64 4.84 8.60
CA ARG A 115 -4.50 4.10 8.03
C ARG A 115 -3.57 5.01 7.21
N SER A 116 -4.09 6.11 6.66
CA SER A 116 -3.27 7.06 5.92
C SER A 116 -2.27 7.86 6.76
N SER A 117 -2.32 7.79 8.11
CA SER A 117 -1.25 8.34 8.94
C SER A 117 0.03 7.52 8.86
N ASP A 118 -0.11 6.21 8.71
CA ASP A 118 0.99 5.26 8.84
C ASP A 118 1.39 4.65 7.48
N TYR A 119 0.48 4.69 6.50
CA TYR A 119 0.65 4.07 5.20
C TYR A 119 0.36 5.01 4.04
N GLN A 120 1.13 4.86 2.97
CA GLN A 120 0.89 5.55 1.72
C GLN A 120 -0.01 4.71 0.79
N ALA A 121 -1.18 5.24 0.46
CA ALA A 121 -2.04 4.63 -0.53
C ALA A 121 -1.48 4.85 -1.95
N GLY A 122 -1.56 3.81 -2.78
CA GLY A 122 -1.31 3.93 -4.22
C GLY A 122 -2.45 4.68 -4.94
N PRO A 123 -2.33 4.85 -6.26
CA PRO A 123 -3.39 5.43 -7.08
C PRO A 123 -4.69 4.63 -6.95
N THR A 124 -5.83 5.32 -6.92
CA THR A 124 -7.13 4.65 -6.97
C THR A 124 -7.36 4.08 -8.38
N TYR A 125 -7.62 2.78 -8.49
CA TYR A 125 -7.83 2.09 -9.78
C TYR A 125 -9.27 1.61 -10.00
N TYR A 126 -10.15 1.66 -9.00
CA TYR A 126 -11.59 1.46 -9.15
C TYR A 126 -12.37 2.07 -7.99
N SER A 127 -13.68 2.30 -8.18
CA SER A 127 -14.59 2.79 -7.15
C SER A 127 -15.74 1.81 -6.96
N VAL A 128 -16.19 1.65 -5.72
CA VAL A 128 -17.30 0.77 -5.36
C VAL A 128 -18.35 1.52 -4.55
N SER A 129 -19.61 1.15 -4.74
CA SER A 129 -20.70 1.58 -3.87
C SER A 129 -21.05 0.46 -2.90
N GLN A 130 -21.19 0.78 -1.62
CA GLN A 130 -21.71 -0.18 -0.64
C GLN A 130 -23.21 -0.37 -0.87
N GLN A 131 -23.63 -1.63 -0.99
CA GLN A 131 -25.03 -2.00 -1.26
C GLN A 131 -25.54 -2.91 -0.15
N MET A 132 -26.79 -2.70 0.25
CA MET A 132 -27.48 -3.59 1.18
C MET A 132 -28.13 -4.73 0.41
N VAL A 133 -27.71 -5.96 0.70
CA VAL A 133 -28.34 -7.16 0.14
C VAL A 133 -29.35 -7.68 1.14
N TYR A 134 -30.54 -8.06 0.66
CA TYR A 134 -31.62 -8.62 1.48
C TYR A 134 -32.21 -9.85 0.78
N ARG A 135 -32.88 -10.70 1.56
CA ARG A 135 -33.48 -11.94 1.04
C ARG A 135 -34.74 -11.61 0.22
N VAL A 136 -34.80 -12.11 -1.01
CA VAL A 136 -36.00 -12.01 -1.86
C VAL A 136 -37.20 -12.66 -1.16
N GLY A 137 -38.35 -12.00 -1.22
CA GLY A 137 -39.58 -12.40 -0.51
C GLY A 137 -39.69 -11.87 0.92
N SER A 138 -38.65 -11.20 1.45
CA SER A 138 -38.74 -10.47 2.72
C SER A 138 -39.03 -8.98 2.47
N PRO A 139 -39.62 -8.25 3.46
CA PRO A 139 -39.80 -6.81 3.35
C PRO A 139 -38.48 -6.11 3.01
N ARG A 140 -38.44 -5.37 1.90
CA ARG A 140 -37.25 -4.65 1.44
C ARG A 140 -36.92 -3.52 2.44
N PRO A 141 -35.73 -3.52 3.06
CA PRO A 141 -35.29 -2.39 3.86
C PRO A 141 -35.13 -1.15 2.98
N LYS A 142 -35.77 -0.04 3.36
CA LYS A 142 -35.65 1.25 2.64
C LYS A 142 -34.45 2.08 3.14
N SER A 143 -33.95 1.78 4.33
CA SER A 143 -32.80 2.45 4.95
C SER A 143 -32.16 1.53 5.98
N LEU A 144 -30.95 1.87 6.41
CA LEU A 144 -30.24 1.14 7.48
C LEU A 144 -30.92 1.29 8.85
N GLY A 145 -31.66 2.38 9.09
CA GLY A 145 -32.28 2.66 10.40
C GLY A 145 -33.33 1.63 10.83
N GLY A 146 -33.88 0.85 9.89
CA GLY A 146 -34.82 -0.24 10.19
C GLY A 146 -34.17 -1.60 10.44
N VAL A 147 -32.84 -1.71 10.32
CA VAL A 147 -32.10 -2.98 10.45
C VAL A 147 -31.54 -3.10 11.87
N LYS A 148 -31.98 -4.11 12.62
CA LYS A 148 -31.43 -4.38 13.96
C LYS A 148 -30.01 -4.96 13.84
N PRO A 149 -29.12 -4.74 14.81
CA PRO A 149 -27.77 -5.30 14.78
C PRO A 149 -27.73 -6.83 14.58
N SER A 150 -28.68 -7.56 15.16
CA SER A 150 -28.81 -9.02 14.98
C SER A 150 -29.25 -9.46 13.58
N GLN A 151 -29.74 -8.53 12.75
CA GLN A 151 -30.17 -8.78 11.37
C GLN A 151 -29.11 -8.33 10.36
N LEU A 152 -28.01 -7.73 10.82
CA LEU A 152 -26.94 -7.21 9.99
C LEU A 152 -25.73 -8.14 10.08
N VAL A 153 -25.35 -8.71 8.94
CA VAL A 153 -24.05 -9.36 8.79
C VAL A 153 -23.21 -8.47 7.88
N LEU A 154 -22.09 -8.00 8.40
CA LEU A 154 -21.06 -7.39 7.56
C LEU A 154 -20.23 -8.53 6.98
N SER A 155 -20.08 -8.55 5.65
CA SER A 155 -19.20 -9.51 4.99
C SER A 155 -17.81 -9.40 5.61
N SER A 156 -17.27 -10.52 6.09
CA SER A 156 -16.03 -10.64 6.88
C SER A 156 -14.76 -10.21 6.14
N ALA A 157 -14.86 -9.73 4.89
CA ALA A 157 -13.78 -9.06 4.20
C ALA A 157 -13.40 -7.70 4.80
N ARG A 158 -14.08 -7.21 5.86
CA ARG A 158 -13.80 -5.90 6.47
C ARG A 158 -13.91 -5.92 7.99
N PRO A 159 -12.84 -6.26 8.73
CA PRO A 159 -12.69 -5.79 10.09
C PRO A 159 -12.24 -4.32 10.02
N TRP A 160 -13.02 -3.45 10.66
CA TRP A 160 -12.66 -2.05 10.91
C TRP A 160 -11.46 -1.96 11.84
#